data_AF-A0A838FBH1-F1
#
_entry.id   AF-A0A838FBH1-F1
#
_cell.length_a   1.000
_cell.length_b   1.000
_cell.length_c   1.000
_cell.angle_alpha   90.00
_cell.angle_beta   90.00
_cell.angle_gamma   90.00
#
_symmetry.space_group_name_H-M   'P 1'
#
loop_
_entity.id
_entity.type
_entity.pdbx_description
1 polymer ?
#
loop_
_entity_poly.entity_id
_entity_poly.type
_entity_poly.pdbx_seq_one_letter_code
_entity_poly.pdbx_strand_id
1 'polypeptide(L)'
;VIVPHETDSTHLTELKGLFPLAIFYSQLLTSKVGNFKILIVDEVGLLSSIYRYADMGYIGGGFGKGIHNVLEAAVYGIPIIFGPNHQKFIEAADLLKSRAAKSIKNAEELSTAFENFAPGASGGERNKIYFEKNKGATEKIMNYIKSINSDIAALPG
;
A
#
# COMPACT_ATOMS: atom_id res chain seq x y z
N VAL A 1 -11.91 2.52 -3.78
CA VAL A 1 -12.12 2.21 -2.34
C VAL A 1 -11.29 3.19 -1.54
N ILE A 2 -11.80 3.71 -0.43
CA ILE A 2 -11.09 4.60 0.50
C ILE A 2 -11.02 3.86 1.84
N VAL A 3 -9.81 3.73 2.37
CA VAL A 3 -9.56 3.11 3.68
C VAL A 3 -8.87 4.17 4.55
N PRO A 4 -9.61 4.87 5.42
CA PRO A 4 -9.02 5.83 6.34
C PRO A 4 -8.19 5.13 7.42
N HIS A 5 -7.19 5.83 7.94
CA HIS A 5 -6.34 5.33 9.03
C HIS A 5 -7.00 5.53 10.41
N GLU A 6 -7.98 6.44 10.50
CA GLU A 6 -8.80 6.70 11.69
C GLU A 6 -10.27 6.50 11.28
N THR A 7 -11.01 5.70 12.04
CA THR A 7 -12.43 5.40 11.78
C THR A 7 -13.35 6.10 12.77
N ASP A 8 -12.92 7.20 13.36
CA ASP A 8 -13.77 7.97 14.26
C ASP A 8 -14.92 8.66 13.49
N SER A 9 -15.99 8.97 14.22
CA SER A 9 -17.21 9.51 13.63
C SER A 9 -17.02 10.86 12.95
N THR A 10 -16.06 11.68 13.40
CA THR A 10 -15.81 13.00 12.83
C THR A 10 -15.17 12.84 11.46
N HIS A 11 -14.09 12.05 11.36
CA HIS A 11 -13.39 11.81 10.11
C HIS A 11 -14.27 11.10 9.06
N LEU A 12 -15.07 10.12 9.49
CA LEU A 12 -16.01 9.44 8.59
C LEU A 12 -17.09 10.38 8.06
N THR A 13 -17.56 11.34 8.88
CA THR A 13 -18.53 12.36 8.46
C THR A 13 -17.93 13.31 7.43
N GLU A 14 -16.69 13.75 7.63
CA GLU A 14 -15.96 14.59 6.67
C GLU A 14 -15.79 13.88 5.32
N LEU A 15 -15.37 12.61 5.34
CA LEU A 15 -15.24 11.79 4.12
C LEU A 15 -16.58 11.64 3.41
N LYS A 16 -17.67 11.43 4.15
CA LYS A 16 -19.01 11.36 3.57
C LYS A 16 -19.44 12.68 2.94
N GLY A 17 -19.06 13.82 3.51
CA GLY A 17 -19.28 15.14 2.94
C GLY A 17 -18.53 15.36 1.62
N LEU A 18 -17.28 14.89 1.54
CA LEU A 18 -16.47 14.94 0.32
C LEU A 18 -16.98 13.98 -0.76
N PHE A 19 -17.53 12.83 -0.36
CA PHE A 19 -18.05 11.80 -1.25
C PHE A 19 -19.50 11.44 -0.91
N PRO A 20 -20.48 12.30 -1.24
CA PRO A 20 -21.88 12.06 -0.87
C PRO A 20 -22.47 10.76 -1.43
N LEU A 21 -21.97 10.33 -2.60
CA LEU A 21 -22.35 9.09 -3.27
C LEU A 21 -21.54 7.86 -2.83
N ALA A 22 -20.68 7.99 -1.82
CA ALA A 22 -19.98 6.83 -1.27
C ALA A 22 -20.91 5.99 -0.40
N ILE A 23 -20.62 4.71 -0.23
CA ILE A 23 -21.26 3.82 0.75
C ILE A 23 -20.23 3.39 1.79
N PHE A 24 -20.66 3.24 3.04
CA PHE A 24 -19.82 2.63 4.09
C PHE A 24 -19.85 1.11 3.98
N TYR A 25 -18.73 0.46 4.28
CA TYR A 25 -18.60 -1.00 4.20
C TYR A 25 -19.62 -1.70 5.10
N SER A 26 -19.79 -1.22 6.34
CA SER A 26 -20.79 -1.73 7.29
C SER A 26 -22.24 -1.69 6.77
N GLN A 27 -22.52 -0.83 5.78
CA GLN A 27 -23.85 -0.62 5.20
C GLN A 27 -24.05 -1.32 3.86
N LEU A 28 -23.02 -1.99 3.33
CA LEU A 28 -23.05 -2.57 1.99
C LEU A 28 -24.11 -3.67 1.84
N LEU A 29 -24.26 -4.51 2.87
CA LEU A 29 -25.20 -5.65 2.87
C LEU A 29 -26.66 -5.25 3.13
N THR A 30 -26.88 -4.13 3.80
CA THR A 30 -28.21 -3.66 4.22
C THR A 30 -28.81 -2.62 3.27
N SER A 31 -27.98 -2.00 2.43
CA SER A 31 -28.42 -1.00 1.46
C SER A 31 -29.09 -1.66 0.26
N LYS A 32 -30.30 -1.21 -0.09
CA LYS A 32 -30.94 -1.61 -1.36
C LYS A 32 -30.11 -1.04 -2.52
N VAL A 33 -29.74 -1.93 -3.44
CA VAL A 33 -29.00 -1.70 -4.70
C VAL A 33 -28.93 -0.23 -5.12
N GLY A 34 -27.75 0.36 -4.97
CA GLY A 34 -27.40 1.68 -5.47
C GLY A 34 -26.17 1.60 -6.38
N ASN A 35 -26.09 2.48 -7.37
CA ASN A 35 -24.90 2.57 -8.23
C ASN A 35 -23.79 3.36 -7.53
N PHE A 36 -23.19 2.76 -6.50
CA PHE A 36 -22.10 3.35 -5.74
C PHE A 36 -20.77 3.18 -6.48
N LYS A 37 -20.06 4.28 -6.69
CA LYS A 37 -18.71 4.27 -7.30
C LYS A 37 -17.59 4.29 -6.26
N ILE A 38 -17.91 4.65 -5.02
CA ILE A 38 -16.95 4.84 -3.94
C ILE A 38 -17.42 4.03 -2.72
N LEU A 39 -16.52 3.19 -2.22
CA LEU A 39 -16.68 2.46 -0.97
C LEU A 39 -15.73 3.07 0.06
N ILE A 40 -16.23 3.47 1.22
CA ILE A 40 -15.44 3.88 2.39
C ILE A 40 -15.46 2.73 3.38
N VAL A 41 -14.29 2.31 3.83
CA VAL A 41 -14.14 1.18 4.75
C VAL A 41 -14.06 1.71 6.18
N ASP A 42 -15.15 1.58 6.92
CA ASP A 42 -15.33 2.04 8.29
C ASP A 42 -15.03 0.97 9.34
N GLU A 43 -14.36 -0.12 8.93
CA GLU A 43 -13.97 -1.23 9.78
C GLU A 43 -12.45 -1.49 9.70
N VAL A 44 -11.85 -1.81 10.85
CA VAL A 44 -10.41 -2.11 10.97
C VAL A 44 -10.13 -3.55 10.53
N GLY A 45 -8.96 -3.78 9.93
CA GLY A 45 -8.46 -5.13 9.61
C GLY A 45 -8.79 -5.64 8.21
N LEU A 46 -9.48 -4.84 7.38
CA LEU A 46 -9.84 -5.23 6.02
C LEU A 46 -8.81 -4.81 4.95
N LEU A 47 -7.83 -3.98 5.30
CA LEU A 47 -6.90 -3.37 4.34
C LEU A 47 -6.14 -4.40 3.49
N SER A 48 -5.64 -5.46 4.12
CA SER A 48 -4.92 -6.55 3.45
C SER A 48 -5.79 -7.27 2.42
N SER A 49 -7.03 -7.60 2.80
CA SER A 49 -8.02 -8.21 1.91
C SER A 49 -8.36 -7.31 0.73
N ILE A 50 -8.43 -5.98 0.95
CA ILE A 50 -8.73 -5.01 -0.10
C ILE A 50 -7.60 -4.92 -1.12
N TYR A 51 -6.34 -4.87 -0.67
CA TYR A 51 -5.20 -4.83 -1.59
C TYR A 51 -5.16 -6.02 -2.56
N ARG A 52 -5.63 -7.20 -2.12
CA ARG A 52 -5.73 -8.39 -2.97
C ARG A 52 -6.61 -8.19 -4.21
N TYR A 53 -7.62 -7.35 -4.12
CA TYR A 53 -8.56 -7.06 -5.21
C TYR A 53 -8.31 -5.71 -5.87
N ALA A 54 -7.30 -4.96 -5.42
CA ALA A 54 -6.99 -3.66 -5.97
C ALA A 54 -6.17 -3.81 -7.26
N ASP A 55 -6.49 -2.99 -8.25
CA ASP A 55 -5.63 -2.85 -9.44
C ASP A 55 -4.44 -1.92 -9.17
N MET A 56 -4.59 -1.00 -8.20
CA MET A 56 -3.59 0.03 -7.86
C MET A 56 -3.84 0.57 -6.45
N GLY A 57 -2.77 1.02 -5.78
CA GLY A 57 -2.86 1.65 -4.46
C GLY A 57 -2.28 3.06 -4.44
N TYR A 58 -3.01 4.01 -3.85
CA TYR A 58 -2.44 5.29 -3.41
C TYR A 58 -2.21 5.25 -1.90
N ILE A 59 -0.98 5.52 -1.45
CA ILE A 59 -0.61 5.54 -0.04
C ILE A 59 -0.62 6.97 0.47
N GLY A 60 -1.47 7.22 1.47
CA GLY A 60 -1.64 8.53 2.09
C GLY A 60 -0.42 9.02 2.87
N GLY A 61 -0.53 10.24 3.41
CA GLY A 61 0.49 10.86 4.27
C GLY A 61 1.67 11.51 3.53
N GLY A 62 1.94 11.11 2.29
CA GLY A 62 3.08 11.62 1.50
C GLY A 62 3.09 13.12 1.20
N PHE A 63 1.99 13.85 1.47
CA PHE A 63 1.95 15.32 1.40
C PHE A 63 2.05 16.01 2.77
N GLY A 64 2.08 15.23 3.84
CA GLY A 64 2.22 15.68 5.23
C GLY A 64 3.54 15.21 5.83
N LYS A 65 3.48 14.50 6.96
CA LYS A 65 4.67 14.13 7.75
C LYS A 65 5.49 12.95 7.21
N GLY A 66 4.96 12.22 6.23
CA GLY A 66 5.56 10.99 5.71
C GLY A 66 4.50 10.02 5.18
N ILE A 67 4.91 8.98 4.46
CA ILE A 67 4.00 7.97 3.92
C ILE A 67 3.64 6.89 4.95
N HIS A 68 2.48 6.26 4.78
CA HIS A 68 2.14 5.02 5.50
C HIS A 68 2.90 3.81 4.94
N ASN A 69 2.69 2.63 5.53
CA ASN A 69 3.41 1.40 5.18
C ASN A 69 3.17 0.96 3.73
N VAL A 70 4.15 1.21 2.87
CA VAL A 70 4.08 0.88 1.44
C VAL A 70 4.19 -0.62 1.18
N LEU A 71 4.87 -1.37 2.06
CA LEU A 71 5.10 -2.80 1.85
C LEU A 71 3.80 -3.61 1.87
N GLU A 72 2.83 -3.24 2.71
CA GLU A 72 1.54 -3.94 2.80
C GLU A 72 0.80 -3.98 1.47
N ALA A 73 0.83 -2.89 0.71
CA ALA A 73 0.27 -2.85 -0.65
C ALA A 73 1.15 -3.63 -1.63
N ALA A 74 2.47 -3.47 -1.52
CA ALA A 74 3.40 -3.90 -2.53
C ALA A 74 3.53 -5.43 -2.60
N VAL A 75 3.33 -6.12 -1.46
CA VAL A 75 3.26 -7.60 -1.37
C VAL A 75 2.19 -8.19 -2.30
N TYR A 76 1.09 -7.46 -2.55
CA TYR A 76 0.02 -7.91 -3.44
C TYR A 76 0.33 -7.67 -4.93
N GLY A 77 1.50 -7.12 -5.25
CA GLY A 77 1.93 -6.95 -6.63
C GLY A 77 1.13 -5.89 -7.40
N ILE A 78 0.54 -4.92 -6.71
CA ILE A 78 -0.21 -3.82 -7.32
C ILE A 78 0.72 -2.61 -7.47
N PRO A 79 0.67 -1.82 -8.56
CA PRO A 79 1.40 -0.55 -8.67
C PRO A 79 1.02 0.40 -7.53
N ILE A 80 2.00 1.16 -7.04
CA ILE A 80 1.80 2.06 -5.90
C ILE A 80 2.15 3.50 -6.25
N ILE A 81 1.31 4.43 -5.78
CA ILE A 81 1.53 5.86 -5.89
C ILE A 81 1.56 6.47 -4.49
N PHE A 82 2.43 7.45 -4.26
CA PHE A 82 2.47 8.22 -3.02
C PHE A 82 2.97 9.64 -3.24
N GLY A 83 2.74 10.51 -2.26
CA GLY A 83 3.20 11.91 -2.27
C GLY A 83 4.72 12.06 -2.07
N PRO A 84 5.27 13.28 -2.21
CA PRO A 84 6.71 13.49 -2.32
C PRO A 84 7.49 13.25 -1.02
N ASN A 85 6.83 13.23 0.14
CA ASN A 85 7.48 13.09 1.45
C ASN A 85 7.70 11.62 1.81
N HIS A 86 8.60 10.95 1.09
CA HIS A 86 8.92 9.53 1.25
C HIS A 86 10.38 9.26 1.65
N GLN A 87 11.19 10.29 1.86
CA GLN A 87 12.67 10.19 1.98
C GLN A 87 13.12 9.37 3.21
N LYS A 88 12.26 9.24 4.22
CA LYS A 88 12.55 8.47 5.44
C LYS A 88 12.28 6.96 5.30
N PHE A 89 11.78 6.51 4.14
CA PHE A 89 11.31 5.15 3.92
C PHE A 89 12.15 4.50 2.82
N ILE A 90 13.04 3.59 3.23
CA ILE A 90 14.01 2.96 2.32
C ILE A 90 13.30 2.10 1.27
N GLU A 91 12.21 1.45 1.67
CA GLU A 91 11.38 0.61 0.81
C GLU A 91 10.71 1.43 -0.30
N ALA A 92 10.29 2.65 0.01
CA ALA A 92 9.75 3.55 -1.00
C ALA A 92 10.82 3.93 -2.04
N ALA A 93 12.05 4.17 -1.61
CA ALA A 93 13.17 4.46 -2.52
C ALA A 93 13.48 3.27 -3.43
N ASP A 94 13.43 2.05 -2.90
CA ASP A 94 13.66 0.81 -3.65
C ASP A 94 12.54 0.51 -4.66
N LEU A 95 11.29 0.76 -4.27
CA LEU A 95 10.13 0.63 -5.16
C LEU A 95 10.16 1.66 -6.29
N LEU A 96 10.66 2.88 -6.04
CA LEU A 96 10.90 3.87 -7.09
C LEU A 96 12.01 3.42 -8.04
N LYS A 97 13.13 2.91 -7.53
CA LYS A 97 14.24 2.38 -8.35
C LYS A 97 13.80 1.24 -9.26
N SER A 98 12.95 0.35 -8.76
CA SER A 98 12.39 -0.77 -9.53
C SER A 98 11.25 -0.36 -10.47
N ARG A 99 10.86 0.92 -10.50
CA ARG A 99 9.71 1.47 -11.26
C ARG A 99 8.38 0.79 -10.93
N ALA A 100 8.31 0.25 -9.72
CA ALA A 100 7.14 -0.44 -9.20
C ALA A 100 6.26 0.51 -8.36
N ALA A 101 6.80 1.66 -7.96
CA ALA A 101 6.06 2.78 -7.43
C ALA A 101 6.32 4.09 -8.20
N LYS A 102 5.46 5.09 -7.96
CA LYS A 102 5.59 6.46 -8.46
C LYS A 102 5.39 7.46 -7.32
N SER A 103 6.35 8.37 -7.16
CA SER A 103 6.17 9.56 -6.33
C SER A 103 5.56 10.66 -7.19
N ILE A 104 4.56 11.36 -6.65
CA ILE A 104 3.88 12.48 -7.30
C ILE A 104 3.96 13.74 -6.46
N LYS A 105 3.76 14.92 -7.06
CA LYS A 105 3.77 16.23 -6.37
C LYS A 105 2.44 16.99 -6.44
N ASN A 106 1.51 16.55 -7.29
CA ASN A 106 0.24 17.24 -7.53
C ASN A 106 -0.78 16.29 -8.18
N ALA A 107 -2.00 16.79 -8.36
CA ALA A 107 -3.11 16.03 -8.93
C ALA A 107 -2.92 15.66 -10.42
N GLU A 108 -2.20 16.48 -11.19
CA GLU A 108 -1.91 16.20 -12.60
C GLU A 108 -0.96 14.99 -12.74
N GLU A 109 0.09 14.95 -11.92
CA GLU A 109 0.99 13.82 -11.82
C GLU A 109 0.28 12.55 -11.30
N LEU A 110 -0.73 12.71 -10.42
CA LEU A 110 -1.57 11.60 -9.98
C LEU A 110 -2.35 11.00 -11.15
N SER A 111 -3.05 11.83 -11.93
CA SER A 111 -3.80 11.37 -13.12
C SER A 111 -2.89 10.65 -14.10
N THR A 112 -1.75 11.25 -14.41
CA THR A 112 -0.73 10.67 -15.28
C THR A 112 -0.22 9.33 -14.74
N ALA A 113 -0.03 9.21 -13.43
CA ALA A 113 0.41 7.95 -12.81
C ALA A 113 -0.67 6.85 -12.91
N PHE A 114 -1.95 7.19 -12.73
CA PHE A 114 -3.05 6.25 -12.92
C PHE A 114 -3.12 5.73 -14.36
N GLU A 115 -2.96 6.59 -15.35
CA GLU A 115 -2.93 6.21 -16.77
C GLU A 115 -1.75 5.28 -17.09
N ASN A 116 -0.56 5.62 -16.59
CA ASN A 116 0.65 4.81 -16.79
C ASN A 116 0.61 3.43 -16.13
N PHE A 117 -0.27 3.24 -15.15
CA PHE A 117 -0.43 1.99 -14.42
C PHE A 117 -1.78 1.31 -14.69
N ALA A 118 -2.53 1.76 -15.70
CA ALA A 118 -3.80 1.17 -16.10
C ALA A 118 -3.64 -0.32 -16.50
N PRO A 119 -4.72 -1.12 -16.45
CA PRO A 119 -4.68 -2.55 -16.77
C PRO A 119 -4.00 -2.83 -18.12
N GLY A 120 -2.99 -3.71 -18.12
CA GLY A 120 -2.11 -3.97 -19.27
C GLY A 120 -0.75 -3.26 -19.19
N ALA A 121 -0.58 -2.30 -18.28
CA ALA A 121 0.71 -1.72 -17.97
C ALA A 121 1.50 -2.61 -17.00
N SER A 122 2.82 -2.70 -17.20
CA SER A 122 3.72 -3.61 -16.46
C SER A 122 4.03 -3.17 -15.01
N GLY A 123 3.23 -2.26 -14.43
CA GLY A 123 3.44 -1.77 -13.06
C GLY A 123 3.28 -2.84 -11.99
N GLY A 124 2.23 -3.66 -12.08
CA GLY A 124 1.98 -4.74 -11.13
C GLY A 124 3.00 -5.87 -11.25
N GLU A 125 3.37 -6.22 -12.49
CA GLU A 125 4.41 -7.21 -12.76
C GLU A 125 5.77 -6.78 -12.18
N ARG A 126 6.12 -5.49 -12.29
CA ARG A 126 7.33 -4.95 -11.64
C ARG A 126 7.30 -5.07 -10.11
N ASN A 127 6.15 -4.88 -9.46
CA ASN A 127 6.04 -5.11 -8.01
C ASN A 127 6.16 -6.59 -7.66
N LYS A 128 5.53 -7.48 -8.42
CA LYS A 128 5.71 -8.93 -8.23
C LYS A 128 7.19 -9.33 -8.35
N ILE A 129 7.90 -8.84 -9.37
CA ILE A 129 9.33 -9.09 -9.55
C ILE A 129 10.16 -8.50 -8.40
N TYR A 130 9.85 -7.28 -7.94
CA TYR A 130 10.53 -6.69 -6.79
C TYR A 130 10.36 -7.56 -5.54
N PHE A 131 9.14 -8.02 -5.25
CA PHE A 131 8.89 -8.89 -4.10
C PHE A 131 9.50 -10.28 -4.26
N GLU A 132 9.47 -10.87 -5.44
CA GLU A 132 10.14 -12.16 -5.69
C GLU A 132 11.65 -12.07 -5.48
N LYS A 133 12.28 -10.97 -5.92
CA LYS A 133 13.72 -10.73 -5.71
C LYS A 133 14.09 -10.47 -4.25
N ASN A 134 13.19 -9.83 -3.50
CA ASN A 134 13.38 -9.52 -2.08
C ASN A 134 12.79 -10.59 -1.15
N LYS A 135 12.14 -11.62 -1.70
CA LYS A 135 11.65 -12.79 -0.98
C LYS A 135 12.85 -13.54 -0.40
N GLY A 136 12.74 -13.95 0.85
CA GLY A 136 13.84 -14.59 1.57
C GLY A 136 14.77 -13.63 2.31
N ALA A 137 14.46 -12.33 2.41
CA ALA A 137 15.16 -11.44 3.34
C ALA A 137 15.06 -11.94 4.79
N THR A 138 13.89 -12.44 5.20
CA THR A 138 13.69 -13.12 6.48
C THR A 138 14.55 -14.38 6.59
N GLU A 139 14.62 -15.21 5.56
CA GLU A 139 15.49 -16.40 5.55
C GLU A 139 16.97 -16.02 5.60
N LYS A 140 17.40 -14.96 4.91
CA LYS A 140 18.78 -14.45 4.96
C LYS A 140 19.14 -13.95 6.36
N ILE A 141 18.25 -13.20 7.01
CA ILE A 141 18.44 -12.75 8.39
C ILE A 141 18.47 -13.94 9.35
N MET A 142 17.55 -14.90 9.19
CA MET A 142 17.52 -16.11 10.01
C MET A 142 18.77 -16.98 9.80
N ASN A 143 19.26 -17.10 8.58
CA ASN A 143 20.48 -17.82 8.25
C ASN A 143 21.72 -17.12 8.80
N TYR A 144 21.77 -15.79 8.77
CA TYR A 144 22.84 -15.00 9.38
C TYR A 144 22.86 -15.11 10.92
N ILE A 145 21.68 -15.05 11.56
CA ILE A 145 21.58 -15.28 13.01
C ILE A 145 22.02 -16.72 13.36
N LYS A 146 21.62 -17.71 12.56
CA LYS A 146 22.06 -19.10 12.73
C LYS A 146 23.56 -19.25 12.57
N SER A 147 24.19 -18.59 11.59
CA SER A 147 25.64 -18.66 11.37
C SER A 147 26.43 -18.04 12.53
N ILE A 148 25.95 -16.94 13.11
CA ILE A 148 26.55 -16.35 14.31
C ILE A 148 26.47 -17.33 15.49
N ASN A 149 25.32 -17.97 15.70
CA ASN A 149 25.15 -18.94 16.79
C ASN A 149 26.02 -20.20 16.62
N SER A 150 26.25 -20.67 15.39
CA SER A 150 27.19 -21.77 15.15
C SER A 150 28.64 -21.38 15.39
N ASP A 151 29.03 -20.13 15.09
CA ASP A 151 30.39 -19.64 15.31
C ASP A 151 30.68 -19.47 16.81
N ILE A 152 29.69 -19.05 17.62
CA ILE A 152 29.80 -18.97 19.08
C ILE A 152 29.90 -20.36 19.72
N ALA A 153 29.16 -21.35 19.22
CA ALA A 153 29.20 -22.73 19.73
C ALA A 153 30.48 -23.50 19.35
N ALA A 154 31.28 -22.98 18.40
CA ALA A 154 32.53 -23.57 17.95
C ALA A 154 33.77 -22.98 18.64
N LEU A 155 33.61 -22.00 19.55
CA LEU A 155 34.70 -21.47 20.35
C LEU A 155 35.07 -22.47 21.47
N PRO A 156 36.34 -22.87 21.61
CA PRO A 156 36.77 -23.71 22.72
C PRO A 156 36.62 -22.93 24.03
N GLY A 157 35.96 -23.55 25.01
CA GLY A 157 35.77 -23.00 26.36
C GLY A 157 37.02 -23.05 27.22
#